data_AF-A0A932INH3-F1
#
_entry.id   AF-A0A932INH3-F1
#
_cell.length_a   1.000
_cell.length_b   1.000
_cell.length_c   1.000
_cell.angle_alpha   90.00
_cell.angle_beta   90.00
_cell.angle_gamma   90.00
#
_symmetry.space_group_name_H-M   'P 1'
#
loop_
_entity.id
_entity.type
_entity.pdbx_description
1 polymer ?
#
loop_
_entity_poly.entity_id
_entity_poly.type
_entity_poly.pdbx_seq_one_letter_code
_entity_poly.pdbx_strand_id
1 'polypeptide(L)'
;MRSVAFGFLLMQAGAALAADKLSVAILDLRHSQGLDAQLARSLTDVIPQALDEMGAFKSISMQEIKQMLALEQTKQLLGCDDVSCLAELGGALGTEYMISGSVAVAGGGYLVQLQLANVPRASVENRVSRDYTGGAGGLAAEVRTATKILVSKLLSARSGKLLLTVSETGASVKVDGVIVGTTPLDALDIAGGMHTITLEKEGFIRFSKDVDIQSNAEARLEVALRPATDLVNAYQRSAERTRGLALSSITAGVVGVAAGGTLYFLASGRENDLAKKAKAYQAGGSSDRALHDEIQSDKKELAVLDVATVAAAGFGVAALATGLILFITGDDPDRYETSAPAVPAFGFVGVTPTGVVFGGSF
;
A
#
# COMPACT_ATOMS: atom_id res chain seq x y z
N MET A 1 -8.30 49.69 -39.70
CA MET A 1 -9.26 48.99 -38.81
C MET A 1 -9.20 47.49 -39.09
N ARG A 2 -8.42 46.72 -38.33
CA ARG A 2 -8.51 45.24 -38.32
C ARG A 2 -8.34 44.79 -36.87
N SER A 3 -9.43 44.24 -36.35
CA SER A 3 -9.70 44.02 -34.93
C SER A 3 -8.80 42.96 -34.31
N VAL A 4 -8.34 43.26 -33.09
CA VAL A 4 -7.69 42.34 -32.15
C VAL A 4 -8.80 41.63 -31.39
N ALA A 5 -8.91 40.31 -31.51
CA ALA A 5 -9.80 39.48 -30.69
C ALA A 5 -8.93 38.53 -29.85
N PHE A 6 -8.71 38.94 -28.60
CA PHE A 6 -7.97 38.19 -27.58
C PHE A 6 -8.94 37.16 -26.97
N GLY A 7 -8.83 35.89 -27.39
CA GLY A 7 -9.62 34.79 -26.85
C GLY A 7 -9.14 34.41 -25.46
N PHE A 8 -9.85 34.88 -24.44
CA PHE A 8 -9.64 34.57 -23.03
C PHE A 8 -10.13 33.12 -22.76
N LEU A 9 -9.21 32.16 -22.69
CA LEU A 9 -9.50 30.78 -22.34
C LEU A 9 -9.76 30.70 -20.82
N LEU A 10 -11.03 30.50 -20.44
CA LEU A 10 -11.49 30.29 -19.07
C LEU A 10 -10.83 29.05 -18.45
N MET A 11 -9.92 29.31 -17.51
CA MET A 11 -9.38 28.34 -16.56
C MET A 11 -10.51 27.96 -15.59
N GLN A 12 -11.15 26.82 -15.80
CA GLN A 12 -12.15 26.30 -14.86
C GLN A 12 -11.42 25.86 -13.57
N ALA A 13 -11.56 26.68 -12.53
CA ALA A 13 -11.25 26.29 -11.17
C ALA A 13 -12.24 25.20 -10.74
N GLY A 14 -11.75 23.97 -10.59
CA GLY A 14 -12.48 22.93 -9.88
C GLY A 14 -12.68 23.39 -8.45
N ALA A 15 -13.91 23.75 -8.09
CA ALA A 15 -14.29 23.94 -6.70
C ALA A 15 -14.15 22.59 -5.99
N ALA A 16 -13.14 22.47 -5.14
CA ALA A 16 -13.13 21.44 -4.11
C ALA A 16 -14.35 21.71 -3.21
N LEU A 17 -15.42 20.94 -3.41
CA LEU A 17 -16.55 20.90 -2.48
C LEU A 17 -16.00 20.33 -1.19
N ALA A 18 -15.69 21.19 -0.23
CA ALA A 18 -15.37 20.78 1.13
C ALA A 18 -16.52 19.88 1.62
N ALA A 19 -16.20 18.64 2.02
CA ALA A 19 -17.17 17.72 2.59
C ALA A 19 -17.93 18.42 3.72
N ASP A 20 -19.25 18.53 3.55
CA ASP A 20 -20.10 19.29 4.47
C ASP A 20 -20.15 18.58 5.83
N LYS A 21 -19.51 19.20 6.84
CA LYS A 21 -19.42 18.62 8.19
C LYS A 21 -20.80 18.57 8.82
N LEU A 22 -21.10 17.45 9.49
CA LEU A 22 -22.36 17.28 10.21
C LEU A 22 -22.45 18.25 11.38
N SER A 23 -23.41 19.18 11.35
CA SER A 23 -23.65 20.12 12.45
C SER A 23 -24.40 19.42 13.59
N VAL A 24 -23.76 19.35 14.77
CA VAL A 24 -24.28 18.65 15.95
C VAL A 24 -24.34 19.63 17.13
N ALA A 25 -25.55 19.88 17.63
CA ALA A 25 -25.75 20.59 18.89
C ALA A 25 -25.56 19.63 20.07
N ILE A 26 -24.88 20.09 21.11
CA ILE A 26 -24.66 19.31 22.33
C ILE A 26 -25.38 19.99 23.49
N LEU A 27 -26.28 19.26 24.14
CA LEU A 27 -26.97 19.71 25.35
C LEU A 27 -26.22 19.25 26.59
N ASP A 28 -26.35 20.05 27.65
CA ASP A 28 -25.83 19.73 28.97
C ASP A 28 -26.36 18.37 29.45
N LEU A 29 -25.46 17.51 29.93
CA LEU A 29 -25.83 16.23 30.49
C LEU A 29 -26.61 16.44 31.79
N ARG A 30 -27.83 15.91 31.84
CA ARG A 30 -28.63 15.91 33.06
C ARG A 30 -27.99 14.97 34.09
N HIS A 31 -28.01 15.32 35.37
CA HIS A 31 -27.46 14.46 36.42
C HIS A 31 -28.52 14.07 37.45
N SER A 32 -28.43 12.87 38.03
CA SER A 32 -29.25 12.48 39.17
C SER A 32 -28.77 13.12 40.47
N GLN A 33 -29.59 13.06 41.53
CA GLN A 33 -29.13 13.39 42.88
C GLN A 33 -27.99 12.42 43.26
N GLY A 34 -26.83 12.95 43.65
CA GLY A 34 -25.63 12.17 43.98
C GLY A 34 -24.41 12.38 43.06
N LEU A 35 -24.56 13.10 41.95
CA LEU A 35 -23.45 13.56 41.12
C LEU A 35 -23.21 15.06 41.33
N ASP A 36 -21.94 15.47 41.48
CA ASP A 36 -21.60 16.88 41.56
C ASP A 36 -21.89 17.60 40.22
N ALA A 37 -22.46 18.80 40.30
CA ALA A 37 -22.79 19.61 39.13
C ALA A 37 -21.54 20.02 38.34
N GLN A 38 -20.41 20.20 39.01
CA GLN A 38 -19.14 20.50 38.34
C GLN A 38 -18.63 19.30 37.54
N LEU A 39 -18.76 18.08 38.08
CA LEU A 39 -18.42 16.85 37.37
C LEU A 39 -19.32 16.64 36.14
N ALA A 40 -20.63 16.89 36.25
CA ALA A 40 -21.56 16.78 35.12
C ALA A 40 -21.20 17.73 33.95
N ARG A 41 -20.75 18.95 34.27
CA ARG A 41 -20.25 19.91 33.28
C ARG A 41 -18.99 19.41 32.60
N SER A 42 -18.00 18.96 33.37
CA SER A 42 -16.77 18.40 32.80
C SER A 42 -17.03 17.19 31.90
N LEU A 43 -18.02 16.35 32.21
CA LEU A 43 -18.41 15.23 31.35
C LEU A 43 -19.10 15.69 30.05
N THR A 44 -19.85 16.79 30.10
CA THR A 44 -20.47 17.37 28.91
C THR A 44 -19.40 17.86 27.92
N ASP A 45 -18.31 18.45 28.43
CA ASP A 45 -17.19 18.97 27.63
C ASP A 45 -16.36 17.87 26.94
N VAL A 46 -16.48 16.61 27.39
CA VAL A 46 -15.84 15.46 26.74
C VAL A 46 -16.50 15.12 25.40
N ILE A 47 -17.80 15.40 25.25
CA ILE A 47 -18.56 15.09 24.03
C ILE A 47 -18.05 15.88 22.82
N PRO A 48 -17.94 17.22 22.83
CA PRO A 48 -17.41 17.96 21.69
C PRO A 48 -15.98 17.55 21.37
N GLN A 49 -15.11 17.41 22.39
CA GLN A 49 -13.75 16.94 22.20
C GLN A 49 -13.69 15.58 21.48
N ALA A 50 -14.55 14.64 21.87
CA ALA A 50 -14.62 13.32 21.24
C ALA A 50 -15.14 13.36 19.79
N LEU A 51 -16.01 14.31 19.45
CA LEU A 51 -16.52 14.50 18.09
C LEU A 51 -15.50 15.22 17.20
N ASP A 52 -14.80 16.21 17.75
CA ASP A 52 -13.77 16.98 17.04
C ASP A 52 -12.56 16.09 16.70
N GLU A 53 -12.20 15.16 17.61
CA GLU A 53 -11.20 14.11 17.34
C GLU A 53 -11.53 13.26 16.10
N MET A 54 -12.81 13.16 15.71
CA MET A 54 -13.25 12.38 14.56
C MET A 54 -13.24 13.17 13.24
N GLY A 55 -13.08 14.50 13.28
CA GLY A 55 -12.96 15.37 12.10
C GLY A 55 -14.22 15.55 11.23
N ALA A 56 -15.21 14.66 11.35
CA ALA A 56 -16.41 14.60 10.52
C ALA A 56 -17.59 15.47 11.01
N PHE A 57 -17.51 15.99 12.23
CA PHE A 57 -18.58 16.78 12.87
C PHE A 57 -18.15 18.22 13.07
N LYS A 58 -19.12 19.13 13.01
CA LYS A 58 -19.02 20.50 13.51
C LYS A 58 -19.84 20.55 14.79
N SER A 59 -19.17 20.42 15.93
CA SER A 59 -19.82 20.52 17.22
C SER A 59 -20.11 22.00 17.54
N ILE A 60 -21.28 22.27 18.10
CA ILE A 60 -21.61 23.58 18.68
C ILE A 60 -22.09 23.31 20.10
N SER A 61 -21.28 23.69 21.07
CA SER A 61 -21.62 23.58 22.49
C SER A 61 -22.31 24.85 22.98
N MET A 62 -23.18 24.72 23.99
CA MET A 62 -23.74 25.90 24.65
C MET A 62 -22.69 26.75 25.35
N GLN A 63 -21.54 26.19 25.71
CA GLN A 63 -20.45 26.96 26.32
C GLN A 63 -19.80 27.91 25.32
N GLU A 64 -19.58 27.51 24.07
CA GLU A 64 -19.05 28.39 23.02
C GLU A 64 -20.03 29.53 22.70
N ILE A 65 -21.33 29.21 22.68
CA ILE A 65 -22.38 30.23 22.53
C ILE A 65 -22.36 31.19 23.72
N LYS A 66 -22.31 30.67 24.96
CA LYS A 66 -22.21 31.49 26.16
C LYS A 66 -20.93 32.32 26.20
N GLN A 67 -19.82 31.83 25.67
CA GLN A 67 -18.54 32.54 25.63
C GLN A 67 -18.53 33.66 24.58
N MET A 68 -19.10 33.43 23.38
CA MET A 68 -19.30 34.50 22.40
C MET A 68 -20.28 35.57 22.91
N LEU A 69 -21.40 35.15 23.52
CA LEU A 69 -22.39 36.07 24.08
C LEU A 69 -21.89 36.78 25.34
N ALA A 70 -21.02 36.15 26.14
CA ALA A 70 -20.39 36.77 27.32
C ALA A 70 -19.39 37.87 26.92
N LEU A 71 -18.79 37.77 25.72
CA LEU A 71 -17.95 38.83 25.18
C LEU A 71 -18.77 40.02 24.69
N GLU A 72 -20.01 39.78 24.24
CA GLU A 72 -20.85 40.82 23.65
C GLU A 72 -21.72 41.56 24.67
N GLN A 73 -22.29 40.94 25.72
CA GLN A 73 -23.18 41.68 26.63
C GLN A 73 -23.27 41.17 28.08
N THR A 74 -22.87 42.04 29.02
CA THR A 74 -23.43 42.17 30.39
C THR A 74 -24.89 42.65 30.37
N LYS A 75 -25.73 42.17 29.45
CA LYS A 75 -27.13 42.60 29.33
C LYS A 75 -28.02 41.42 28.96
N GLN A 76 -28.90 41.11 29.89
CA GLN A 76 -30.08 40.24 29.79
C GLN A 76 -29.83 38.76 30.09
N LEU A 77 -29.96 38.48 31.39
CA LEU A 77 -30.36 37.21 32.00
C LEU A 77 -31.22 36.35 31.06
N LEU A 78 -30.61 35.33 30.46
CA LEU A 78 -31.33 34.27 29.73
C LEU A 78 -31.91 33.30 30.75
N GLY A 79 -33.13 33.60 31.21
CA GLY A 79 -34.00 32.67 31.92
C GLY A 79 -34.66 31.71 30.94
N CYS A 80 -33.93 30.67 30.53
CA CYS A 80 -34.44 29.60 29.69
C CYS A 80 -34.11 28.25 30.33
N ASP A 81 -35.00 27.82 31.21
CA ASP A 81 -34.84 26.59 32.00
C ASP A 81 -35.71 25.45 31.45
N ASP A 82 -36.54 25.72 30.42
CA ASP A 82 -37.55 24.81 29.91
C ASP A 82 -37.28 24.28 28.48
N VAL A 83 -37.67 23.01 28.27
CA VAL A 83 -37.50 22.21 27.04
C VAL A 83 -38.09 22.87 25.78
N SER A 84 -39.09 23.75 25.94
CA SER A 84 -39.70 24.50 24.83
C SER A 84 -38.81 25.64 24.31
N CYS A 85 -38.00 26.28 25.17
CA CYS A 85 -37.02 27.30 24.72
C CYS A 85 -35.84 26.63 23.98
N LEU A 86 -35.49 25.40 24.35
CA LEU A 86 -34.37 24.66 23.76
C LEU A 86 -34.59 24.22 22.32
N ALA A 87 -35.83 23.87 21.95
CA ALA A 87 -36.19 23.49 20.58
C ALA A 87 -36.13 24.68 19.60
N GLU A 88 -36.46 25.89 20.06
CA GLU A 88 -36.36 27.13 19.27
C GLU A 88 -34.89 27.55 19.07
N LEU A 89 -34.05 27.38 20.08
CA LEU A 89 -32.61 27.62 19.98
C LEU A 89 -31.92 26.62 19.04
N GLY A 90 -32.27 25.33 19.09
CA GLY A 90 -31.71 24.32 18.17
C GLY A 90 -32.04 24.59 16.69
N GLY A 91 -33.25 25.09 16.41
CA GLY A 91 -33.66 25.53 15.07
C GLY A 91 -32.91 26.80 14.60
N ALA A 92 -32.64 27.74 15.50
CA ALA A 92 -31.86 28.94 15.21
C ALA A 92 -30.37 28.65 14.97
N LEU A 93 -29.83 27.58 15.58
CA LEU A 93 -28.43 27.17 15.43
C LEU A 93 -28.14 26.41 14.12
N GLY A 94 -29.17 26.06 13.33
CA GLY A 94 -29.00 25.38 12.04
C GLY A 94 -28.35 24.00 12.15
N THR A 95 -28.51 23.32 13.28
CA THR A 95 -27.90 21.99 13.52
C THR A 95 -28.80 20.86 13.00
N GLU A 96 -28.25 19.94 12.22
CA GLU A 96 -28.99 18.79 11.68
C GLU A 96 -29.26 17.73 12.78
N TYR A 97 -28.33 17.60 13.72
CA TYR A 97 -28.43 16.64 14.82
C TYR A 97 -28.23 17.28 16.18
N MET A 98 -28.74 16.59 17.21
CA MET A 98 -28.65 17.03 18.60
C MET A 98 -28.31 15.84 19.50
N ILE A 99 -27.28 15.99 20.33
CA ILE A 99 -26.92 15.03 21.37
C ILE A 99 -27.43 15.55 22.70
N SER A 100 -28.15 14.67 23.41
CA SER A 100 -28.60 14.91 24.78
C SER A 100 -28.38 13.66 25.61
N GLY A 101 -28.34 13.80 26.93
CA GLY A 101 -28.11 12.64 27.78
C GLY A 101 -28.33 12.90 29.25
N SER A 102 -28.12 11.84 30.02
CA SER A 102 -28.12 11.90 31.46
C SER A 102 -27.13 10.91 32.07
N VAL A 103 -26.58 11.31 33.21
CA VAL A 103 -25.72 10.47 34.05
C VAL A 103 -26.44 10.25 35.37
N ALA A 104 -26.72 8.99 35.70
CA ALA A 104 -27.39 8.60 36.94
C ALA A 104 -26.46 7.74 37.80
N VAL A 105 -26.59 7.86 39.12
CA VAL A 105 -25.97 6.94 40.08
C VAL A 105 -26.94 5.79 40.33
N ALA A 106 -26.53 4.54 40.07
CA ALA A 106 -27.36 3.35 40.22
C ALA A 106 -26.54 2.17 40.75
N GLY A 107 -26.98 1.56 41.86
CA GLY A 107 -26.43 0.29 42.34
C GLY A 107 -24.95 0.29 42.73
N GLY A 108 -24.39 1.44 43.11
CA GLY A 108 -22.95 1.58 43.41
C GLY A 108 -22.06 1.88 42.20
N GLY A 109 -22.66 2.10 41.02
CA GLY A 109 -22.00 2.57 39.81
C GLY A 109 -22.74 3.74 39.15
N TYR A 110 -22.32 4.06 37.93
CA TYR A 110 -22.86 5.12 37.10
C TYR A 110 -23.53 4.54 35.86
N LEU A 111 -24.65 5.13 35.47
CA LEU A 111 -25.34 4.82 34.22
C LEU A 111 -25.29 6.05 33.32
N VAL A 112 -24.60 5.94 32.19
CA VAL A 112 -24.51 6.98 31.18
C VAL A 112 -25.48 6.66 30.05
N GLN A 113 -26.43 7.56 29.82
CA GLN A 113 -27.37 7.47 28.71
C GLN A 113 -27.17 8.65 27.78
N LEU A 114 -26.87 8.38 26.52
CA LEU A 114 -26.78 9.37 25.47
C LEU A 114 -27.77 9.05 24.36
N GLN A 115 -28.32 10.10 23.76
CA GLN A 115 -29.27 10.02 22.67
C GLN A 115 -28.91 11.01 21.58
N LEU A 116 -28.99 10.54 20.34
CA LEU A 116 -28.79 11.32 19.13
C LEU A 116 -30.15 11.48 18.43
N ALA A 117 -30.59 12.72 18.31
CA ALA A 117 -31.82 13.08 17.61
C ALA A 117 -31.50 13.82 16.31
N ASN A 118 -32.28 13.54 15.27
CA ASN A 118 -32.32 14.37 14.06
C ASN A 118 -33.35 15.49 14.30
N VAL A 119 -32.89 16.75 14.26
CA VAL A 119 -33.70 17.91 14.63
C VAL A 119 -34.80 18.17 13.59
N PRO A 120 -34.51 18.20 12.27
CA PRO A 120 -35.55 18.42 11.26
C PRO A 120 -36.67 17.36 11.25
N ARG A 121 -36.33 16.09 11.52
CA ARG A 121 -37.28 14.98 11.49
C ARG A 121 -37.94 14.70 12.85
N ALA A 122 -37.52 15.37 13.90
CA ALA A 122 -37.92 15.10 15.28
C ALA A 122 -37.82 13.60 15.65
N SER A 123 -36.83 12.90 15.10
CA SER A 123 -36.65 11.46 15.24
C SER A 123 -35.40 11.14 16.05
N VAL A 124 -35.42 10.02 16.76
CA VAL A 124 -34.25 9.52 17.49
C VAL A 124 -33.51 8.51 16.64
N GLU A 125 -32.32 8.87 16.19
CA GLU A 125 -31.50 8.04 15.30
C GLU A 125 -30.79 6.92 16.05
N ASN A 126 -30.31 7.22 17.26
CA ASN A 126 -29.58 6.28 18.07
C ASN A 126 -29.68 6.62 19.57
N ARG A 127 -29.58 5.59 20.42
CA ARG A 127 -29.45 5.71 21.87
C ARG A 127 -28.41 4.73 22.37
N VAL A 128 -27.57 5.19 23.28
CA VAL A 128 -26.53 4.38 23.92
C VAL A 128 -26.72 4.47 25.43
N SER A 129 -26.74 3.32 26.09
CA SER A 129 -26.76 3.21 27.55
C SER A 129 -25.58 2.35 27.98
N ARG A 130 -24.74 2.87 28.89
CA ARG A 130 -23.57 2.17 29.42
C ARG A 130 -23.56 2.25 30.93
N ASP A 131 -23.42 1.10 31.58
CA ASP A 131 -23.14 0.98 32.99
C ASP A 131 -21.62 1.02 33.24
N TYR A 132 -21.22 1.69 34.31
CA TYR A 132 -19.82 1.83 34.71
C TYR A 132 -19.69 1.70 36.22
N THR A 133 -18.95 0.71 36.69
CA THR A 133 -18.80 0.37 38.12
C THR A 133 -17.51 0.91 38.75
N GLY A 134 -16.72 1.71 38.01
CA GLY A 134 -15.49 2.32 38.52
C GLY A 134 -15.70 3.70 39.17
N GLY A 135 -14.60 4.34 39.55
CA GLY A 135 -14.61 5.66 40.19
C GLY A 135 -14.90 6.81 39.24
N ALA A 136 -15.36 7.96 39.77
CA ALA A 136 -15.74 9.15 39.00
C ALA A 136 -14.72 9.60 37.93
N GLY A 137 -13.41 9.38 38.16
CA GLY A 137 -12.35 9.74 37.21
C GLY A 137 -12.35 8.97 35.89
N GLY A 138 -12.90 7.74 35.86
CA GLY A 138 -12.99 6.95 34.61
C GLY A 138 -14.26 7.23 33.79
N LEU A 139 -15.21 7.97 34.34
CA LEU A 139 -16.50 8.24 33.71
C LEU A 139 -16.36 9.07 32.42
N ALA A 140 -15.34 9.94 32.34
CA ALA A 140 -15.02 10.68 31.13
C ALA A 140 -14.64 9.75 29.96
N ALA A 141 -13.87 8.68 30.21
CA ALA A 141 -13.51 7.71 29.17
C ALA A 141 -14.73 6.92 28.67
N GLU A 142 -15.67 6.62 29.57
CA GLU A 142 -16.93 5.97 29.21
C GLU A 142 -17.84 6.90 28.39
N VAL A 143 -17.96 8.18 28.76
CA VAL A 143 -18.70 9.17 27.96
C VAL A 143 -18.09 9.31 26.57
N ARG A 144 -16.75 9.41 26.47
CA ARG A 144 -16.04 9.45 25.18
C ARG A 144 -16.37 8.23 24.31
N THR A 145 -16.36 7.04 24.91
CA THR A 145 -16.68 5.79 24.22
C THR A 145 -18.15 5.74 23.81
N ALA A 146 -19.06 6.14 24.70
CA ALA A 146 -20.49 6.23 24.43
C ALA A 146 -20.78 7.17 23.25
N THR A 147 -20.12 8.34 23.19
CA THR A 147 -20.26 9.30 22.09
C THR A 147 -19.81 8.70 20.76
N LYS A 148 -18.66 8.02 20.70
CA LYS A 148 -18.16 7.37 19.49
C LYS A 148 -19.14 6.32 18.97
N ILE A 149 -19.69 5.50 19.87
CA ILE A 149 -20.70 4.49 19.52
C ILE A 149 -22.00 5.18 19.05
N LEU A 150 -22.41 6.25 19.72
CA LEU A 150 -23.66 6.96 19.40
C LEU A 150 -23.66 7.47 17.95
N VAL A 151 -22.55 8.03 17.48
CA VAL A 151 -22.43 8.61 16.13
C VAL A 151 -21.93 7.62 15.07
N SER A 152 -21.47 6.43 15.46
CA SER A 152 -20.95 5.40 14.53
C SER A 152 -21.89 5.13 13.35
N LYS A 153 -23.19 5.02 13.59
CA LYS A 153 -24.20 4.79 12.55
C LYS A 153 -24.31 5.94 11.54
N LEU A 154 -24.14 7.20 11.99
CA LEU A 154 -24.11 8.36 11.09
C LEU A 154 -22.87 8.33 10.21
N LEU A 155 -21.73 7.93 10.78
CA LEU A 155 -20.47 7.82 10.04
C LEU A 155 -20.52 6.68 9.03
N SER A 156 -21.06 5.52 9.40
CA SER A 156 -21.26 4.40 8.46
C SER A 156 -22.28 4.73 7.36
N ALA A 157 -23.28 5.57 7.65
CA ALA A 157 -24.23 6.03 6.63
C ALA A 157 -23.62 7.10 5.69
N ARG A 158 -22.46 7.66 6.06
CA ARG A 158 -21.73 8.66 5.27
C ARG A 158 -20.31 8.19 4.92
N SER A 159 -19.98 6.92 5.11
CA SER A 159 -18.71 6.34 4.69
C SER A 159 -18.74 6.04 3.19
N GLY A 160 -17.60 6.17 2.53
CA GLY A 160 -17.36 5.67 1.18
C GLY A 160 -16.52 4.40 1.22
N LYS A 161 -16.46 3.71 0.08
CA LYS A 161 -15.57 2.57 -0.12
C LYS A 161 -14.30 3.03 -0.82
N LEU A 162 -13.13 2.72 -0.28
CA LEU A 162 -11.86 2.90 -0.98
C LEU A 162 -11.40 1.55 -1.52
N LEU A 163 -11.40 1.41 -2.84
CA LEU A 163 -10.75 0.31 -3.53
C LEU A 163 -9.32 0.72 -3.88
N LEU A 164 -8.36 0.09 -3.21
CA LEU A 164 -6.94 0.40 -3.34
C LEU A 164 -6.21 -0.72 -4.09
N THR A 165 -5.76 -0.43 -5.31
CA THR A 165 -4.97 -1.36 -6.12
C THR A 165 -3.52 -0.91 -6.12
N VAL A 166 -2.64 -1.73 -5.55
CA VAL A 166 -1.20 -1.43 -5.48
C VAL A 166 -0.44 -2.43 -6.33
N SER A 167 0.53 -1.96 -7.11
CA SER A 167 1.37 -2.80 -7.98
C SER A 167 2.17 -3.88 -7.24
N GLU A 168 2.32 -3.71 -5.92
CA GLU A 168 3.18 -4.51 -5.06
C GLU A 168 2.39 -5.11 -3.91
N THR A 169 2.60 -6.40 -3.64
CA THR A 169 2.06 -7.10 -2.46
C THR A 169 2.94 -6.86 -1.23
N GLY A 170 2.36 -6.96 -0.04
CA GLY A 170 3.04 -6.80 1.24
C GLY A 170 3.36 -5.35 1.65
N ALA A 171 2.80 -4.34 0.97
CA ALA A 171 2.94 -2.95 1.39
C ALA A 171 1.99 -2.64 2.55
N SER A 172 2.48 -1.98 3.59
CA SER A 172 1.66 -1.47 4.70
C SER A 172 0.84 -0.27 4.23
N VAL A 173 -0.47 -0.34 4.46
CA VAL A 173 -1.42 0.71 4.13
C VAL A 173 -1.81 1.45 5.39
N LYS A 174 -1.69 2.77 5.36
CA LYS A 174 -2.10 3.68 6.44
C LYS A 174 -3.13 4.68 5.91
N VAL A 175 -4.17 4.91 6.71
CA VAL A 175 -5.17 5.97 6.49
C VAL A 175 -5.06 6.94 7.66
N ASP A 176 -4.76 8.21 7.37
CA ASP A 176 -4.54 9.26 8.38
C ASP A 176 -3.49 8.87 9.44
N GLY A 177 -2.46 8.14 9.01
CA GLY A 177 -1.38 7.65 9.87
C GLY A 177 -1.67 6.36 10.63
N VAL A 178 -2.91 5.85 10.61
CA VAL A 178 -3.30 4.59 11.26
C VAL A 178 -3.15 3.42 10.29
N ILE A 179 -2.47 2.34 10.70
CA ILE A 179 -2.30 1.13 9.88
C ILE A 179 -3.65 0.41 9.77
N VAL A 180 -4.15 0.27 8.54
CA VAL A 180 -5.41 -0.42 8.24
C VAL A 180 -5.20 -1.84 7.71
N GLY A 181 -4.01 -2.15 7.20
CA GLY A 181 -3.69 -3.49 6.70
C GLY A 181 -2.45 -3.54 5.80
N THR A 182 -2.34 -4.61 5.03
CA THR A 182 -1.26 -4.86 4.07
C THR A 182 -1.81 -5.28 2.71
N THR A 183 -1.17 -4.90 1.61
CA THR A 183 -1.61 -5.25 0.25
C THR A 183 -1.39 -6.74 -0.09
N PRO A 184 -2.26 -7.37 -0.90
CA PRO A 184 -3.58 -6.90 -1.35
C PRO A 184 -4.60 -6.85 -0.20
N LEU A 185 -5.52 -5.91 -0.26
CA LEU A 185 -6.58 -5.72 0.72
C LEU A 185 -7.93 -5.56 0.03
N ASP A 186 -9.00 -5.96 0.72
CA ASP A 186 -10.36 -5.70 0.28
C ASP A 186 -10.70 -4.20 0.35
N ALA A 187 -11.84 -3.83 -0.24
CA ALA A 187 -12.33 -2.45 -0.16
C ALA A 187 -12.50 -2.00 1.30
N LEU A 188 -11.94 -0.84 1.63
CA LEU A 188 -11.98 -0.26 2.97
C LEU A 188 -13.19 0.65 3.11
N ASP A 189 -13.96 0.49 4.18
CA ASP A 189 -14.99 1.46 4.56
C ASP A 189 -14.31 2.61 5.32
N ILE A 190 -14.28 3.79 4.71
CA ILE A 190 -13.63 4.99 5.27
C ILE A 190 -14.69 6.09 5.37
N ALA A 191 -14.60 6.91 6.42
CA ALA A 191 -15.48 8.06 6.58
C ALA A 191 -15.44 8.95 5.31
N GLY A 192 -16.54 9.65 5.04
CA GLY A 192 -16.56 10.61 3.95
C GLY A 192 -15.70 11.83 4.30
N GLY A 193 -14.92 12.32 3.34
CA GLY A 193 -14.03 13.47 3.49
C GLY A 193 -12.63 13.24 2.95
N MET A 194 -11.75 14.22 3.21
CA MET A 194 -10.36 14.16 2.79
C MET A 194 -9.55 13.27 3.73
N HIS A 195 -8.93 12.24 3.17
CA HIS A 195 -8.09 11.29 3.90
C HIS A 195 -6.70 11.20 3.29
N THR A 196 -5.67 11.16 4.13
CA THR A 196 -4.29 10.95 3.65
C THR A 196 -3.99 9.46 3.61
N ILE A 197 -3.81 8.94 2.39
CA ILE A 197 -3.45 7.53 2.16
C ILE A 197 -1.93 7.44 2.05
N THR A 198 -1.31 6.68 2.95
CA THR A 198 0.13 6.43 2.97
C THR A 198 0.43 4.96 2.75
N LEU A 199 1.35 4.66 1.82
CA LEU A 199 1.83 3.32 1.54
C LEU A 199 3.31 3.22 1.87
N GLU A 200 3.68 2.20 2.62
CA GLU A 200 5.05 1.93 3.04
C GLU A 200 5.43 0.47 2.75
N LYS A 201 6.53 0.27 2.05
CA LYS A 201 7.13 -1.05 1.81
C LYS A 201 8.64 -0.91 1.89
N GLU A 202 9.31 -1.87 2.50
CA GLU A 202 10.77 -1.87 2.61
C GLU A 202 11.42 -1.85 1.22
N GLY A 203 12.39 -0.96 1.01
CA GLY A 203 13.05 -0.77 -0.28
C GLY A 203 12.25 0.05 -1.30
N PHE A 204 11.07 0.57 -0.94
CA PHE A 204 10.28 1.46 -1.79
C PHE A 204 10.20 2.86 -1.20
N ILE A 205 10.02 3.85 -2.07
CA ILE A 205 9.77 5.23 -1.67
C ILE A 205 8.35 5.29 -1.08
N ARG A 206 8.22 5.87 0.12
CA ARG A 206 6.93 6.13 0.75
C ARG A 206 6.04 6.91 -0.21
N PHE A 207 4.86 6.37 -0.49
CA PHE A 207 3.82 7.08 -1.23
C PHE A 207 2.84 7.71 -0.24
N SER A 208 2.47 8.96 -0.46
CA SER A 208 1.47 9.68 0.34
C SER A 208 0.61 10.52 -0.60
N LYS A 209 -0.71 10.37 -0.53
CA LYS A 209 -1.65 11.15 -1.34
C LYS A 209 -2.95 11.39 -0.58
N ASP A 210 -3.43 12.62 -0.66
CA ASP A 210 -4.75 12.98 -0.15
C ASP A 210 -5.83 12.56 -1.14
N VAL A 211 -6.84 11.87 -0.64
CA VAL A 211 -7.96 11.34 -1.41
C VAL A 211 -9.25 11.81 -0.76
N ASP A 212 -10.10 12.43 -1.57
CA ASP A 212 -11.45 12.80 -1.14
C ASP A 212 -12.39 11.61 -1.34
N ILE A 213 -12.90 11.08 -0.23
CA ILE A 213 -13.81 9.94 -0.21
C ILE A 213 -15.23 10.48 -0.10
N GLN A 214 -16.00 10.31 -1.16
CA GLN A 214 -17.39 10.73 -1.19
C GLN A 214 -18.27 9.75 -0.41
N SER A 215 -19.19 10.28 0.41
CA SER A 215 -20.13 9.48 1.19
C SER A 215 -21.00 8.59 0.29
N ASN A 216 -21.15 7.31 0.67
CA ASN A 216 -21.90 6.30 -0.09
C ASN A 216 -21.42 6.07 -1.53
N ALA A 217 -20.19 6.46 -1.86
CA ALA A 217 -19.57 6.24 -3.16
C ALA A 217 -18.32 5.36 -3.05
N GLU A 218 -17.89 4.80 -4.17
CA GLU A 218 -16.63 4.06 -4.28
C GLU A 218 -15.54 4.96 -4.88
N ALA A 219 -14.49 5.23 -4.11
CA ALA A 219 -13.27 5.85 -4.57
C ALA A 219 -12.28 4.76 -5.01
N ARG A 220 -11.70 4.89 -6.20
CA ARG A 220 -10.66 3.98 -6.69
C ARG A 220 -9.32 4.70 -6.71
N LEU A 221 -8.32 4.09 -6.08
CA LEU A 221 -6.95 4.56 -6.13
C LEU A 221 -6.03 3.44 -6.63
N GLU A 222 -5.41 3.68 -7.77
CA GLU A 222 -4.37 2.82 -8.31
C GLU A 222 -2.99 3.44 -8.04
N VAL A 223 -2.09 2.68 -7.44
CA VAL A 223 -0.75 3.16 -7.08
C VAL A 223 0.32 2.17 -7.55
N ALA A 224 1.26 2.67 -8.34
CA ALA A 224 2.51 1.99 -8.64
C ALA A 224 3.59 2.47 -7.66
N LEU A 225 4.03 1.60 -6.75
CA LEU A 225 5.12 1.95 -5.83
C LEU A 225 6.43 2.04 -6.58
N ARG A 226 7.22 3.08 -6.27
CA ARG A 226 8.53 3.30 -6.89
C ARG A 226 9.62 2.72 -6.00
N PRO A 227 10.52 1.86 -6.53
CA PRO A 227 11.62 1.33 -5.75
C PRO A 227 12.62 2.45 -5.41
N ALA A 228 13.27 2.33 -4.26
CA ALA A 228 14.39 3.19 -3.89
C ALA A 228 15.66 2.76 -4.65
N THR A 229 16.57 3.69 -4.89
CA THR A 229 17.76 3.47 -5.74
C THR A 229 18.72 2.41 -5.18
N ASP A 230 18.79 2.27 -3.86
CA ASP A 230 19.54 1.25 -3.16
C ASP A 230 18.98 -0.17 -3.38
N LEU A 231 17.65 -0.32 -3.38
CA LEU A 231 16.99 -1.58 -3.72
C LEU A 231 17.27 -1.97 -5.17
N VAL A 232 17.16 -1.02 -6.12
CA VAL A 232 17.46 -1.27 -7.54
C VAL A 232 18.90 -1.77 -7.70
N ASN A 233 19.86 -1.09 -7.10
CA ASN A 233 21.28 -1.47 -7.17
C ASN A 233 21.58 -2.82 -6.48
N ALA A 234 20.87 -3.15 -5.40
CA ALA A 234 21.01 -4.44 -4.72
C ALA A 234 20.42 -5.59 -5.55
N TYR A 235 19.25 -5.37 -6.14
CA TYR A 235 18.57 -6.32 -7.01
C TYR A 235 19.35 -6.58 -8.31
N GLN A 236 19.81 -5.52 -8.99
CA GLN A 236 20.64 -5.64 -10.20
C GLN A 236 21.91 -6.46 -9.93
N ARG A 237 22.63 -6.20 -8.83
CA ARG A 237 23.82 -6.98 -8.47
C ARG A 237 23.52 -8.46 -8.22
N SER A 238 22.35 -8.78 -7.66
CA SER A 238 21.92 -10.17 -7.44
C SER A 238 21.53 -10.86 -8.76
N ALA A 239 20.76 -10.15 -9.60
CA ALA A 239 20.32 -10.64 -10.90
C ALA A 239 21.50 -10.86 -11.87
N GLU A 240 22.45 -9.92 -11.94
CA GLU A 240 23.68 -10.04 -12.73
C GLU A 240 24.55 -11.22 -12.29
N ARG A 241 24.70 -11.44 -10.98
CA ARG A 241 25.42 -12.60 -10.46
C ARG A 241 24.73 -13.91 -10.86
N THR A 242 23.42 -13.99 -10.72
CA THR A 242 22.65 -15.21 -11.00
C THR A 242 22.65 -15.53 -12.51
N ARG A 243 22.45 -14.53 -13.37
CA ARG A 243 22.58 -14.69 -14.83
C ARG A 243 24.02 -15.01 -15.24
N GLY A 244 25.02 -14.37 -14.63
CA GLY A 244 26.43 -14.66 -14.87
C GLY A 244 26.78 -16.11 -14.53
N LEU A 245 26.29 -16.61 -13.38
CA LEU A 245 26.44 -18.02 -13.00
C LEU A 245 25.71 -18.95 -13.98
N ALA A 246 24.47 -18.64 -14.34
CA ALA A 246 23.69 -19.42 -15.31
C ALA A 246 24.39 -19.53 -16.68
N LEU A 247 24.90 -18.41 -17.23
CA LEU A 247 25.63 -18.40 -18.50
C LEU A 247 26.97 -19.16 -18.38
N SER A 248 27.67 -19.01 -17.27
CA SER A 248 28.92 -19.73 -17.02
C SER A 248 28.72 -21.25 -16.95
N SER A 249 27.64 -21.72 -16.29
CA SER A 249 27.34 -23.15 -16.20
C SER A 249 26.82 -23.72 -17.51
N ILE A 250 26.06 -22.94 -18.30
CA ILE A 250 25.68 -23.33 -19.67
C ILE A 250 26.94 -23.50 -20.52
N THR A 251 27.86 -22.53 -20.48
CA THR A 251 29.10 -22.60 -21.27
C THR A 251 29.97 -23.79 -20.86
N ALA A 252 30.17 -24.00 -19.55
CA ALA A 252 30.86 -25.17 -19.04
C ALA A 252 30.18 -26.48 -19.47
N GLY A 253 28.84 -26.50 -19.46
CA GLY A 253 28.04 -27.63 -19.89
C GLY A 253 28.23 -27.99 -21.36
N VAL A 254 28.16 -27.00 -22.26
CA VAL A 254 28.42 -27.18 -23.71
C VAL A 254 29.83 -27.72 -23.94
N VAL A 255 30.84 -27.16 -23.26
CA VAL A 255 32.23 -27.61 -23.36
C VAL A 255 32.38 -29.06 -22.87
N GLY A 256 31.72 -29.42 -21.75
CA GLY A 256 31.74 -30.79 -21.21
C GLY A 256 31.14 -31.81 -22.17
N VAL A 257 29.99 -31.51 -22.80
CA VAL A 257 29.37 -32.39 -23.79
C VAL A 257 30.26 -32.54 -25.03
N ALA A 258 30.83 -31.44 -25.53
CA ALA A 258 31.75 -31.48 -26.67
C ALA A 258 32.99 -32.32 -26.37
N ALA A 259 33.60 -32.16 -25.20
CA ALA A 259 34.74 -32.95 -24.75
C ALA A 259 34.39 -34.44 -24.57
N GLY A 260 33.22 -34.75 -24.02
CA GLY A 260 32.72 -36.12 -23.93
C GLY A 260 32.55 -36.76 -25.32
N GLY A 261 31.99 -36.00 -26.26
CA GLY A 261 31.83 -36.42 -27.65
C GLY A 261 33.17 -36.66 -28.36
N THR A 262 34.15 -35.76 -28.22
CA THR A 262 35.48 -35.96 -28.81
C THR A 262 36.20 -37.15 -28.20
N LEU A 263 36.13 -37.34 -26.88
CA LEU A 263 36.68 -38.51 -26.21
C LEU A 263 35.99 -39.81 -26.67
N TYR A 264 34.68 -39.78 -26.94
CA TYR A 264 33.94 -40.94 -27.43
C TYR A 264 34.40 -41.36 -28.83
N PHE A 265 34.61 -40.39 -29.72
CA PHE A 265 35.19 -40.65 -31.03
C PHE A 265 36.61 -41.21 -30.95
N LEU A 266 37.43 -40.75 -29.99
CA LEU A 266 38.78 -41.30 -29.77
C LEU A 266 38.74 -42.73 -29.19
N ALA A 267 37.88 -42.97 -28.21
CA ALA A 267 37.71 -44.28 -27.58
C ALA A 267 37.24 -45.33 -28.60
N SER A 268 36.22 -45.02 -29.40
CA SER A 268 35.72 -45.90 -30.46
C SER A 268 36.77 -46.21 -31.53
N GLY A 269 37.65 -45.25 -31.86
CA GLY A 269 38.81 -45.50 -32.73
C GLY A 269 39.76 -46.56 -32.16
N ARG A 270 40.08 -46.47 -30.86
CA ARG A 270 40.98 -47.40 -30.17
C ARG A 270 40.34 -48.77 -29.91
N GLU A 271 39.04 -48.81 -29.62
CA GLU A 271 38.30 -50.06 -29.48
C GLU A 271 38.36 -50.90 -30.77
N ASN A 272 38.18 -50.24 -31.92
CA ASN A 272 38.30 -50.88 -33.23
C ASN A 272 39.70 -51.44 -33.49
N ASP A 273 40.76 -50.72 -33.07
CA ASP A 273 42.14 -51.18 -33.21
C ASP A 273 42.45 -52.36 -32.26
N LEU A 274 42.03 -52.26 -31.00
CA LEU A 274 42.13 -53.32 -30.01
C LEU A 274 41.43 -54.61 -30.48
N ALA A 275 40.24 -54.48 -31.09
CA ALA A 275 39.51 -55.60 -31.66
C ALA A 275 40.25 -56.27 -32.83
N LYS A 276 40.99 -55.51 -33.65
CA LYS A 276 41.86 -56.06 -34.70
C LYS A 276 43.05 -56.80 -34.10
N LYS A 277 43.77 -56.21 -33.14
CA LYS A 277 44.91 -56.83 -32.45
C LYS A 277 44.51 -58.13 -31.73
N ALA A 278 43.37 -58.11 -31.04
CA ALA A 278 42.82 -59.29 -30.35
C ALA A 278 42.53 -60.46 -31.31
N LYS A 279 41.95 -60.18 -32.48
CA LYS A 279 41.72 -61.20 -33.53
C LYS A 279 43.04 -61.74 -34.09
N ALA A 280 44.04 -60.88 -34.32
CA ALA A 280 45.36 -61.30 -34.80
C ALA A 280 46.08 -62.22 -33.80
N TYR A 281 46.03 -61.89 -32.50
CA TYR A 281 46.60 -62.72 -31.43
C TYR A 281 45.96 -64.12 -31.37
N GLN A 282 44.65 -64.22 -31.61
CA GLN A 282 43.95 -65.51 -31.68
C GLN A 282 44.32 -66.34 -32.92
N ALA A 283 44.55 -65.68 -34.06
CA ALA A 283 44.89 -66.36 -35.32
C ALA A 283 46.35 -66.87 -35.37
N GLY A 284 47.29 -66.18 -34.70
CA GLY A 284 48.72 -66.49 -34.75
C GLY A 284 49.21 -67.60 -33.80
N GLY A 285 48.33 -68.17 -32.98
CA GLY A 285 48.71 -69.06 -31.89
C GLY A 285 49.28 -68.25 -30.71
N SER A 286 48.59 -68.32 -29.57
CA SER A 286 48.67 -67.43 -28.39
C SER A 286 50.00 -67.44 -27.60
N SER A 287 51.15 -67.45 -28.28
CA SER A 287 52.48 -67.55 -27.68
C SER A 287 53.26 -66.23 -27.70
N ASP A 288 52.78 -65.20 -28.40
CA ASP A 288 53.46 -63.90 -28.49
C ASP A 288 53.16 -63.02 -27.26
N ARG A 289 54.09 -63.03 -26.30
CA ARG A 289 53.95 -62.27 -25.05
C ARG A 289 53.97 -60.76 -25.26
N ALA A 290 54.71 -60.25 -26.25
CA ALA A 290 54.81 -58.82 -26.50
C ALA A 290 53.47 -58.25 -26.98
N LEU A 291 52.82 -58.95 -27.92
CA LEU A 291 51.48 -58.59 -28.40
C LEU A 291 50.43 -58.72 -27.29
N HIS A 292 50.58 -59.68 -26.37
CA HIS A 292 49.70 -59.82 -25.21
C HIS A 292 49.80 -58.61 -24.27
N ASP A 293 51.01 -58.18 -23.92
CA ASP A 293 51.23 -57.03 -23.03
C ASP A 293 50.71 -55.72 -23.64
N GLU A 294 50.87 -55.54 -24.95
CA GLU A 294 50.35 -54.37 -25.69
C GLU A 294 48.81 -54.31 -25.64
N ILE A 295 48.13 -55.45 -25.88
CA ILE A 295 46.66 -55.55 -25.75
C ILE A 295 46.20 -55.22 -24.34
N GLN A 296 46.91 -55.68 -23.30
CA GLN A 296 46.55 -55.36 -21.91
C GLN A 296 46.77 -53.87 -21.59
N SER A 297 47.79 -53.24 -22.17
CA SER A 297 48.03 -51.81 -22.01
C SER A 297 46.94 -50.98 -22.69
N ASP A 298 46.62 -51.28 -23.96
CA ASP A 298 45.56 -50.61 -24.71
C ASP A 298 44.19 -50.76 -24.02
N LYS A 299 43.91 -51.94 -23.45
CA LYS A 299 42.68 -52.18 -22.68
C LYS A 299 42.59 -51.29 -21.43
N LYS A 300 43.72 -51.06 -20.74
CA LYS A 300 43.76 -50.14 -19.58
C LYS A 300 43.55 -48.69 -20.01
N GLU A 301 44.18 -48.25 -21.09
CA GLU A 301 43.99 -46.88 -21.59
C GLU A 301 42.56 -46.65 -22.10
N LEU A 302 41.97 -47.62 -22.80
CA LEU A 302 40.57 -47.56 -23.23
C LEU A 302 39.60 -47.44 -22.03
N ALA A 303 39.83 -48.21 -20.97
CA ALA A 303 39.02 -48.12 -19.76
C ALA A 303 39.09 -46.73 -19.09
N VAL A 304 40.25 -46.08 -19.12
CA VAL A 304 40.39 -44.69 -18.63
C VAL A 304 39.64 -43.71 -19.55
N LEU A 305 39.73 -43.88 -20.87
CA LEU A 305 38.96 -43.06 -21.81
C LEU A 305 37.45 -43.22 -21.62
N ASP A 306 36.93 -44.44 -21.43
CA ASP A 306 35.50 -44.68 -21.21
C ASP A 306 35.01 -44.01 -19.93
N VAL A 307 35.75 -44.10 -18.84
CA VAL A 307 35.41 -43.37 -17.60
C VAL A 307 35.44 -41.86 -17.83
N ALA A 308 36.43 -41.35 -18.57
CA ALA A 308 36.55 -39.93 -18.88
C ALA A 308 35.42 -39.42 -19.80
N THR A 309 34.96 -40.21 -20.78
CA THR A 309 33.84 -39.86 -21.66
C THR A 309 32.55 -39.70 -20.87
N VAL A 310 32.20 -40.70 -20.05
CA VAL A 310 30.99 -40.70 -19.23
C VAL A 310 31.04 -39.57 -18.21
N ALA A 311 32.20 -39.34 -17.58
CA ALA A 311 32.38 -38.22 -16.66
C ALA A 311 32.16 -36.87 -17.37
N ALA A 312 32.87 -36.61 -18.48
CA ALA A 312 32.78 -35.35 -19.21
C ALA A 312 31.36 -35.07 -19.73
N ALA A 313 30.71 -36.07 -20.34
CA ALA A 313 29.33 -35.97 -20.80
C ALA A 313 28.35 -35.76 -19.65
N GLY A 314 28.51 -36.51 -18.54
CA GLY A 314 27.67 -36.39 -17.35
C GLY A 314 27.77 -35.01 -16.69
N PHE A 315 28.99 -34.50 -16.48
CA PHE A 315 29.21 -33.13 -15.99
C PHE A 315 28.64 -32.09 -16.95
N GLY A 316 28.82 -32.29 -18.27
CA GLY A 316 28.29 -31.41 -19.30
C GLY A 316 26.77 -31.26 -19.21
N VAL A 317 26.05 -32.39 -19.19
CA VAL A 317 24.58 -32.41 -19.08
C VAL A 317 24.10 -31.81 -17.76
N ALA A 318 24.75 -32.13 -16.63
CA ALA A 318 24.37 -31.59 -15.33
C ALA A 318 24.56 -30.07 -15.23
N ALA A 319 25.65 -29.53 -15.79
CA ALA A 319 25.93 -28.10 -15.82
C ALA A 319 24.95 -27.33 -16.74
N LEU A 320 24.59 -27.92 -17.89
CA LEU A 320 23.53 -27.38 -18.76
C LEU A 320 22.18 -27.31 -18.05
N ALA A 321 21.78 -28.41 -17.40
CA ALA A 321 20.51 -28.46 -16.68
C ALA A 321 20.47 -27.42 -15.56
N THR A 322 21.55 -27.30 -14.78
CA THR A 322 21.65 -26.31 -13.70
C THR A 322 21.59 -24.88 -14.24
N GLY A 323 22.30 -24.61 -15.34
CA GLY A 323 22.29 -23.29 -15.96
C GLY A 323 20.94 -22.90 -16.55
N LEU A 324 20.25 -23.86 -17.17
CA LEU A 324 18.90 -23.64 -17.69
C LEU A 324 17.89 -23.37 -16.57
N ILE A 325 17.96 -24.14 -15.46
CA ILE A 325 17.11 -23.90 -14.29
C ILE A 325 17.35 -22.50 -13.74
N LEU A 326 18.61 -22.13 -13.48
CA LEU A 326 18.97 -20.80 -12.97
C LEU A 326 18.57 -19.67 -13.92
N PHE A 327 18.61 -19.91 -15.24
CA PHE A 327 18.18 -18.92 -16.23
C PHE A 327 16.66 -18.74 -16.25
N ILE A 328 15.89 -19.81 -16.09
CA ILE A 328 14.41 -19.77 -16.10
C ILE A 328 13.84 -19.24 -14.79
N THR A 329 14.40 -19.67 -13.64
CA THR A 329 13.94 -19.25 -12.32
C THR A 329 14.59 -17.96 -11.84
N GLY A 330 15.56 -17.44 -12.59
CA GLY A 330 16.27 -16.21 -12.26
C GLY A 330 15.37 -14.99 -12.40
N ASP A 331 15.46 -14.09 -11.44
CA ASP A 331 14.81 -12.80 -11.44
C ASP A 331 15.26 -11.95 -12.65
N ASP A 332 14.32 -11.24 -13.28
CA ASP A 332 14.61 -10.34 -14.41
C ASP A 332 15.22 -9.03 -13.90
N PRO A 333 16.49 -8.67 -14.24
CA PRO A 333 17.15 -7.45 -13.79
C PRO A 333 16.40 -6.19 -14.19
N ASP A 334 15.65 -6.23 -15.30
CA ASP A 334 14.97 -5.08 -15.86
C ASP A 334 13.54 -4.92 -15.33
N ARG A 335 13.13 -5.76 -14.37
CA ARG A 335 11.78 -5.72 -13.75
C ARG A 335 11.38 -4.33 -13.25
N TYR A 336 12.37 -3.56 -12.78
CA TYR A 336 12.17 -2.20 -12.25
C TYR A 336 12.62 -1.10 -13.21
N GLU A 337 13.12 -1.45 -14.40
CA GLU A 337 13.39 -0.50 -15.48
C GLU A 337 12.10 -0.17 -16.24
N THR A 338 11.12 0.42 -15.54
CA THR A 338 10.00 1.07 -16.20
C THR A 338 10.08 2.58 -16.00
N SER A 339 10.53 3.24 -17.07
CA SER A 339 10.56 4.68 -17.31
C SER A 339 11.46 5.52 -16.40
N ALA A 340 12.68 5.77 -16.88
CA ALA A 340 13.09 7.17 -16.93
C ALA A 340 11.92 7.93 -17.59
N PRO A 341 11.38 9.03 -17.01
CA PRO A 341 10.49 9.86 -17.78
C PRO A 341 11.25 10.20 -19.06
N ALA A 342 10.62 10.00 -20.21
CA ALA A 342 11.06 10.65 -21.42
C ALA A 342 11.14 12.13 -21.07
N VAL A 343 12.34 12.62 -20.77
CA VAL A 343 12.63 14.04 -20.73
C VAL A 343 12.15 14.50 -22.10
N PRO A 344 11.12 15.36 -22.22
CA PRO A 344 10.81 15.91 -23.52
C PRO A 344 12.12 16.53 -23.99
N ALA A 345 12.66 16.00 -25.09
CA ALA A 345 13.84 16.56 -25.72
C ALA A 345 13.55 18.05 -25.84
N PHE A 346 14.30 18.87 -25.09
CA PHE A 346 14.29 20.30 -25.25
C PHE A 346 14.73 20.54 -26.69
N GLY A 347 13.76 20.63 -27.60
CA GLY A 347 13.92 21.15 -28.93
C GLY A 347 14.29 22.60 -28.78
N PHE A 348 15.59 22.86 -28.65
CA PHE A 348 16.15 24.16 -28.93
C PHE A 348 15.84 24.49 -30.40
N VAL A 349 14.71 25.14 -30.64
CA VAL A 349 14.57 26.00 -31.81
C VAL A 349 15.34 27.27 -31.48
N GLY A 350 16.63 27.25 -31.80
CA GLY A 350 17.46 28.45 -31.79
C GLY A 350 16.92 29.44 -32.81
N VAL A 351 16.25 30.49 -32.35
CA VAL A 351 16.05 31.70 -33.14
C VAL A 351 17.32 32.52 -32.97
N THR A 352 18.25 32.38 -33.93
CA THR A 352 19.34 33.34 -34.08
C THR A 352 18.76 34.63 -34.64
N PRO A 353 18.93 35.78 -33.97
CA PRO A 353 18.61 37.06 -34.57
C PRO A 353 19.78 37.46 -35.48
N THR A 354 19.45 38.05 -36.63
CA THR A 354 20.33 38.74 -37.58
C THR A 354 21.11 37.88 -38.59
N GLY A 355 20.95 38.21 -39.88
CA GLY A 355 21.84 37.76 -40.95
C GLY A 355 21.16 37.46 -42.27
N VAL A 356 20.97 38.49 -43.09
CA VAL A 356 20.65 38.43 -44.52
C VAL A 356 21.64 37.54 -45.28
N VAL A 357 21.19 36.81 -46.34
CA VAL A 357 21.73 36.80 -47.72
C VAL A 357 21.22 35.58 -48.54
N PHE A 358 20.55 35.95 -49.64
CA PHE A 358 20.37 35.33 -50.97
C PHE A 358 20.68 33.84 -51.26
N GLY A 359 19.71 33.22 -51.97
CA GLY A 359 19.94 32.81 -53.37
C GLY A 359 19.84 31.32 -53.69
N GLY A 360 19.06 30.99 -54.72
CA GLY A 360 19.34 29.81 -55.57
C GLY A 360 18.15 28.90 -55.89
N SER A 361 17.54 29.15 -57.05
CA SER A 361 16.63 28.28 -57.78
C SER A 361 17.20 26.88 -58.08
N PHE A 362 16.36 25.84 -58.05
CA PHE A 362 15.85 25.12 -59.22
C PHE A 362 14.78 24.11 -58.81
#